data_AF-A0A944BJQ9-F1
#
_entry.id   AF-A0A944BJQ9-F1
#
_cell.length_a   1.000
_cell.length_b   1.000
_cell.length_c   1.000
_cell.angle_alpha   90.00
_cell.angle_beta   90.00
_cell.angle_gamma   90.00
#
_symmetry.space_group_name_H-M   'P 1'
#
loop_
_entity.id
_entity.type
_entity.pdbx_description
1 polymer ?
#
loop_
_entity_poly.entity_id
_entity_poly.type
_entity_poly.pdbx_seq_one_letter_code
_entity_poly.pdbx_strand_id
1 'polypeptide(L)'
;MDTKTQKRKRLKQLCSDYDAAVKRILTKKYVLAHILKGCTDEFSDCSIEEIVEKHLTFDPIYGETAVDEDETNAELAAKVTSSEHATTSEGKVVFDTRFEVLAPNTKRPIGLIINIEGQRQSKLRYPLTKRALYYCSRLISSQKGRNFKHDHYDDIQKVYSIWICTNPKRKNCGTIQRYSIAKEDLFGNVDVPKREYDLMVFMIVNVGNSKSPNYNGLLKMLSLLFCNQDEHVDASQILEKEYGYPKAYFEPEVFMKSWAHEIVVEAEEKGLKKGLRRGRKEGHEKGRKEGRIEGIKEGIEKGKIAGGLEQILVMTKRVMSSLSKTLDDAMAILELTEEEKAYVRRCLAT
;
A
#
# COMPACT_ATOMS: atom_id res chain seq x y z
N MET A 1 0.82 29.33 14.92
CA MET A 1 0.95 27.92 14.44
C MET A 1 1.71 27.92 13.13
N ASP A 2 2.71 27.04 12.95
CA ASP A 2 3.53 26.94 11.73
C ASP A 2 2.67 26.56 10.50
N THR A 3 2.86 27.26 9.38
CA THR A 3 2.12 27.09 8.11
C THR A 3 2.21 25.66 7.56
N LYS A 4 3.27 24.91 7.88
CA LYS A 4 3.38 23.48 7.55
C LYS A 4 2.40 22.60 8.32
N THR A 5 2.20 22.89 9.60
CA THR A 5 1.28 22.13 10.48
C THR A 5 -0.17 22.35 10.04
N GLN A 6 -0.52 23.56 9.64
CA GLN A 6 -1.85 23.89 9.13
C GLN A 6 -2.14 23.23 7.78
N LYS A 7 -1.16 23.20 6.86
CA LYS A 7 -1.28 22.45 5.59
C LYS A 7 -1.47 20.95 5.81
N ARG A 8 -0.71 20.34 6.73
CA ARG A 8 -0.86 18.92 7.09
C ARG A 8 -2.23 18.60 7.68
N LYS A 9 -2.75 19.48 8.56
CA LYS A 9 -4.09 19.31 9.15
C LYS A 9 -5.18 19.37 8.08
N ARG A 10 -5.10 20.34 7.16
CA ARG A 10 -6.05 20.47 6.03
C ARG A 10 -6.01 19.25 5.10
N LEU A 11 -4.82 18.70 4.84
CA LEU A 11 -4.64 17.50 4.03
C LEU A 11 -5.31 16.27 4.65
N LYS A 12 -5.09 16.06 5.95
CA LYS A 12 -5.72 14.96 6.70
C LYS A 12 -7.24 15.06 6.69
N GLN A 13 -7.78 16.26 6.91
CA GLN A 13 -9.22 16.51 6.84
C GLN A 13 -9.77 16.14 5.46
N LEU A 14 -9.09 16.57 4.39
CA LEU A 14 -9.53 16.31 3.03
C LEU A 14 -9.51 14.81 2.66
N CYS A 15 -8.51 14.07 3.14
CA CYS A 15 -8.49 12.60 3.01
C CYS A 15 -9.66 11.94 3.76
N SER A 16 -9.98 12.42 4.96
CA SER A 16 -11.11 11.92 5.76
C SER A 16 -12.45 12.20 5.09
N ASP A 17 -12.63 13.41 4.56
CA ASP A 17 -13.86 13.83 3.88
C ASP A 17 -14.07 13.05 2.57
N TYR A 18 -12.96 12.75 1.87
CA TYR A 18 -12.98 11.87 0.70
C TYR A 18 -13.38 10.45 1.08
N ASP A 19 -12.75 9.84 2.08
CA ASP A 19 -13.08 8.49 2.55
C ASP A 19 -14.57 8.36 2.93
N ALA A 20 -15.10 9.35 3.65
CA ALA A 20 -16.51 9.39 4.01
C ALA A 20 -17.44 9.57 2.79
N ALA A 21 -17.03 10.37 1.79
CA ALA A 21 -17.80 10.54 0.55
C ALA A 21 -17.82 9.25 -0.28
N VAL A 22 -16.67 8.60 -0.41
CA VAL A 22 -16.50 7.32 -1.10
C VAL A 22 -17.38 6.24 -0.49
N LYS A 23 -17.34 6.08 0.84
CA LYS A 23 -18.20 5.14 1.57
C LYS A 23 -19.69 5.43 1.34
N ARG A 24 -20.09 6.71 1.33
CA ARG A 24 -21.48 7.11 1.03
C ARG A 24 -21.90 6.85 -0.42
N ILE A 25 -20.98 6.88 -1.38
CA ILE A 25 -21.27 6.52 -2.78
C ILE A 25 -21.44 5.01 -2.93
N LEU A 26 -20.59 4.21 -2.28
CA LEU A 26 -20.70 2.75 -2.32
C LEU A 26 -22.01 2.20 -1.78
N THR A 27 -22.63 2.90 -0.83
CA THR A 27 -23.93 2.48 -0.26
C THR A 27 -25.10 2.76 -1.18
N LYS A 28 -24.86 3.42 -2.33
CA LYS A 28 -25.91 3.71 -3.30
C LYS A 28 -26.25 2.46 -4.11
N LYS A 29 -27.54 2.13 -4.18
CA LYS A 29 -28.05 0.89 -4.79
C LYS A 29 -27.56 0.68 -6.23
N TYR A 30 -27.59 1.72 -7.06
CA TYR A 30 -27.11 1.62 -8.45
C TYR A 30 -25.61 1.33 -8.53
N VAL A 31 -24.79 1.94 -7.66
CA VAL A 31 -23.34 1.68 -7.61
C VAL A 31 -23.11 0.21 -7.26
N LEU A 32 -23.79 -0.29 -6.22
CA LEU A 32 -23.69 -1.68 -5.80
C LEU A 32 -24.17 -2.65 -6.90
N ALA A 33 -25.28 -2.35 -7.58
CA ALA A 33 -25.82 -3.19 -8.64
C ALA A 33 -24.85 -3.35 -9.82
N HIS A 34 -24.22 -2.26 -10.26
CA HIS A 34 -23.20 -2.31 -11.31
C HIS A 34 -21.95 -3.09 -10.86
N ILE A 35 -21.54 -2.96 -9.60
CA ILE A 35 -20.43 -3.75 -9.04
C ILE A 35 -20.79 -5.24 -9.03
N LEU A 36 -21.98 -5.60 -8.55
CA LEU A 36 -22.45 -6.99 -8.54
C LEU A 36 -22.46 -7.57 -9.96
N LYS A 37 -23.12 -6.89 -10.90
CA LYS A 37 -23.19 -7.34 -12.30
C LYS A 37 -21.82 -7.49 -12.94
N GLY A 38 -20.89 -6.57 -12.66
CA GLY A 38 -19.56 -6.58 -13.28
C GLY A 38 -18.55 -7.52 -12.62
N CYS A 39 -18.77 -7.95 -11.38
CA CYS A 39 -17.80 -8.72 -10.60
C CYS A 39 -18.26 -10.13 -10.24
N THR A 40 -19.55 -10.43 -10.23
CA THR A 40 -20.07 -11.70 -9.69
C THR A 40 -20.77 -12.53 -10.77
N ASP A 41 -20.57 -13.84 -10.74
CA ASP A 41 -21.18 -14.76 -11.72
C ASP A 41 -22.70 -14.80 -11.56
N GLU A 42 -23.20 -14.68 -10.33
CA GLU A 42 -24.62 -14.84 -10.02
C GLU A 42 -25.47 -13.69 -10.58
N PHE A 43 -24.87 -12.53 -10.82
CA PHE A 43 -25.55 -11.30 -11.22
C PHE A 43 -25.18 -10.84 -12.64
N SER A 44 -24.30 -11.56 -13.36
CA SER A 44 -23.80 -11.13 -14.68
C SER A 44 -24.90 -10.89 -15.69
N ASP A 45 -25.96 -11.71 -15.62
CA ASP A 45 -27.04 -11.74 -16.60
C ASP A 45 -28.26 -10.91 -16.16
N CYS A 46 -28.31 -10.44 -14.92
CA CYS A 46 -29.40 -9.61 -14.39
C CYS A 46 -29.36 -8.20 -14.96
N SER A 47 -30.53 -7.57 -15.13
CA SER A 47 -30.58 -6.12 -15.39
C SER A 47 -30.24 -5.34 -14.12
N ILE A 48 -29.81 -4.08 -14.27
CA ILE A 48 -29.46 -3.24 -13.12
C ILE A 48 -30.71 -2.98 -12.26
N GLU A 49 -31.84 -2.74 -12.90
CA GLU A 49 -33.14 -2.52 -12.28
C GLU A 49 -33.55 -3.74 -11.47
N GLU A 50 -33.41 -4.95 -12.04
CA GLU A 50 -33.69 -6.19 -11.33
C GLU A 50 -32.85 -6.34 -10.06
N ILE A 51 -31.54 -6.09 -10.15
CA ILE A 51 -30.64 -6.15 -8.99
C ILE A 51 -31.10 -5.18 -7.91
N VAL A 52 -31.35 -3.91 -8.27
CA VAL A 52 -31.72 -2.84 -7.35
C VAL A 52 -33.05 -3.11 -6.65
N GLU A 53 -34.05 -3.62 -7.37
CA GLU A 53 -35.41 -3.80 -6.86
C GLU A 53 -35.58 -5.11 -6.08
N LYS A 54 -34.92 -6.20 -6.49
CA LYS A 54 -35.23 -7.54 -6.00
C LYS A 54 -34.14 -8.20 -5.17
N HIS A 55 -32.88 -7.76 -5.30
CA HIS A 55 -31.73 -8.50 -4.76
C HIS A 55 -30.94 -7.77 -3.69
N LEU A 56 -31.03 -6.44 -3.65
CA LEU A 56 -30.44 -5.65 -2.58
C LEU A 56 -31.38 -5.63 -1.36
N THR A 57 -30.97 -6.26 -0.26
CA THR A 57 -31.67 -6.15 1.01
C THR A 57 -31.53 -4.72 1.53
N PHE A 58 -32.63 -4.12 2.01
CA PHE A 58 -32.75 -2.65 2.11
C PHE A 58 -31.82 -1.96 3.11
N ASP A 59 -31.14 -2.69 4.00
CA ASP A 59 -30.21 -2.10 4.95
C ASP A 59 -28.82 -2.73 4.84
N PRO A 60 -27.82 -2.00 4.33
CA PRO A 60 -26.42 -2.36 4.52
C PRO A 60 -26.18 -2.50 6.03
N ILE A 61 -25.62 -3.61 6.49
CA ILE A 61 -25.22 -3.74 7.89
C ILE A 61 -23.96 -2.89 8.07
N TYR A 62 -24.16 -1.68 8.58
CA TYR A 62 -23.09 -0.76 8.91
C TYR A 62 -22.43 -1.15 10.23
N GLY A 63 -21.13 -0.89 10.33
CA GLY A 63 -20.47 -0.80 11.62
C GLY A 63 -19.51 -1.92 11.94
N GLU A 64 -18.72 -1.60 12.95
CA GLU A 64 -17.65 -2.38 13.51
C GLU A 64 -18.14 -3.74 13.98
N THR A 65 -18.06 -4.76 13.13
CA THR A 65 -18.19 -6.13 13.63
C THR A 65 -16.86 -6.47 14.30
N ALA A 66 -16.80 -6.31 15.62
CA ALA A 66 -15.81 -7.03 16.39
C ALA A 66 -16.10 -8.52 16.21
N VAL A 67 -15.11 -9.27 15.77
CA VAL A 67 -15.26 -10.69 15.49
C VAL A 67 -14.32 -11.44 16.44
N ASP A 68 -14.45 -11.15 17.73
CA ASP A 68 -14.08 -12.13 18.75
C ASP A 68 -15.17 -13.22 18.75
N GLU A 69 -14.78 -14.48 19.00
CA GLU A 69 -15.73 -15.58 19.23
C GLU A 69 -16.73 -15.23 20.35
N ASP A 70 -16.31 -14.36 21.29
CA ASP A 70 -17.10 -13.90 22.44
C ASP A 70 -18.08 -12.75 22.14
N GLU A 71 -17.81 -11.89 21.14
CA GLU A 71 -18.60 -10.66 20.93
C GLU A 71 -19.67 -10.79 19.84
N THR A 72 -19.54 -11.74 18.90
CA THR A 72 -20.59 -11.99 17.88
C THR A 72 -21.77 -12.80 18.45
N ASN A 73 -21.55 -13.46 19.59
CA ASN A 73 -22.45 -14.42 20.25
C ASN A 73 -22.48 -14.23 21.78
N ALA A 74 -22.73 -13.00 22.26
CA ALA A 74 -22.74 -12.70 23.70
C ALA A 74 -23.69 -13.62 24.52
N GLU A 75 -24.79 -14.08 23.94
CA GLU A 75 -25.71 -15.05 24.59
C GLU A 75 -25.18 -16.50 24.62
N LEU A 76 -24.26 -16.86 23.71
CA LEU A 76 -23.67 -18.21 23.63
C LEU A 76 -22.44 -18.32 24.53
N ALA A 77 -21.60 -17.27 24.60
CA ALA A 77 -20.46 -17.18 25.52
C ALA A 77 -20.90 -17.31 26.99
N ALA A 78 -22.09 -16.80 27.35
CA ALA A 78 -22.66 -16.94 28.69
C ALA A 78 -23.17 -18.35 29.02
N LYS A 79 -23.40 -19.22 28.03
CA LYS A 79 -23.94 -20.59 28.22
C LYS A 79 -22.90 -21.70 28.08
N VAL A 80 -21.72 -21.41 27.54
CA VAL A 80 -20.65 -22.40 27.31
C VAL A 80 -19.55 -22.22 28.38
N THR A 81 -19.93 -22.29 29.66
CA THR A 81 -19.00 -22.55 30.76
C THR A 81 -18.94 -24.05 31.04
N SER A 82 -18.56 -24.84 30.03
CA SER A 82 -18.14 -26.24 30.21
C SER A 82 -17.43 -26.74 28.95
N SER A 83 -16.16 -27.11 29.13
CA SER A 83 -15.24 -27.81 28.22
C SER A 83 -14.76 -27.09 26.95
N GLU A 84 -13.45 -26.79 26.97
CA GLU A 84 -12.49 -26.75 25.86
C GLU A 84 -12.80 -25.88 24.65
N HIS A 85 -12.72 -24.55 24.77
CA HIS A 85 -12.13 -23.68 23.75
C HIS A 85 -11.79 -22.33 24.40
N ALA A 86 -10.58 -22.22 24.96
CA ALA A 86 -10.02 -20.96 25.41
C ALA A 86 -9.17 -20.39 24.26
N THR A 87 -9.69 -19.42 23.54
CA THR A 87 -9.01 -18.73 22.44
C THR A 87 -8.79 -17.27 22.80
N THR A 88 -7.53 -16.92 22.92
CA THR A 88 -6.99 -15.58 23.15
C THR A 88 -7.40 -14.62 22.02
N SER A 89 -8.00 -13.48 22.37
CA SER A 89 -8.59 -12.46 21.47
C SER A 89 -7.78 -12.20 20.19
N GLU A 90 -8.30 -12.63 19.04
CA GLU A 90 -7.82 -12.25 17.72
C GLU A 90 -8.37 -10.85 17.39
N GLY A 91 -7.54 -9.82 17.53
CA GLY A 91 -7.96 -8.42 17.45
C GLY A 91 -8.92 -8.03 16.30
N LYS A 92 -9.69 -6.96 16.55
CA LYS A 92 -10.77 -6.41 15.72
C LYS A 92 -10.38 -6.10 14.26
N VAL A 93 -11.11 -6.67 13.29
CA VAL A 93 -11.01 -6.36 11.86
C VAL A 93 -12.18 -5.47 11.44
N VAL A 94 -11.89 -4.29 10.88
CA VAL A 94 -12.91 -3.36 10.38
C VAL A 94 -12.98 -3.44 8.85
N PHE A 95 -14.20 -3.57 8.33
CA PHE A 95 -14.51 -3.57 6.90
C PHE A 95 -15.05 -2.19 6.48
N ASP A 96 -14.77 -1.75 5.24
CA ASP A 96 -15.25 -0.43 4.78
C ASP A 96 -16.75 -0.45 4.47
N THR A 97 -17.26 -1.50 3.81
CA THR A 97 -18.70 -1.71 3.64
C THR A 97 -19.04 -3.20 3.46
N ARG A 98 -19.97 -3.70 4.28
CA ARG A 98 -20.49 -5.07 4.23
C ARG A 98 -21.95 -5.06 3.77
N PHE A 99 -22.27 -5.97 2.87
CA PHE A 99 -23.60 -6.19 2.33
C PHE A 99 -23.96 -7.66 2.46
N GLU A 100 -25.25 -7.92 2.56
CA GLU A 100 -25.83 -9.22 2.30
C GLU A 100 -26.76 -9.03 1.10
N VAL A 101 -26.66 -9.91 0.11
CA VAL A 101 -27.48 -9.82 -1.11
C VAL A 101 -28.08 -11.17 -1.44
N LEU A 102 -29.26 -11.18 -2.05
CA LEU A 102 -29.94 -12.42 -2.41
C LEU A 102 -29.57 -12.84 -3.83
N ALA A 103 -28.94 -14.00 -3.96
CA ALA A 103 -28.60 -14.56 -5.26
C ALA A 103 -29.85 -14.70 -6.16
N PRO A 104 -29.79 -14.32 -7.45
CA PRO A 104 -30.99 -14.23 -8.28
C PRO A 104 -31.80 -15.51 -8.42
N ASN A 105 -31.10 -16.62 -8.66
CA ASN A 105 -31.70 -17.92 -8.97
C ASN A 105 -32.02 -18.75 -7.73
N THR A 106 -31.17 -18.70 -6.70
CA THR A 106 -31.30 -19.56 -5.52
C THR A 106 -31.99 -18.87 -4.35
N LYS A 107 -32.08 -17.53 -4.38
CA LYS A 107 -32.47 -16.67 -3.25
C LYS A 107 -31.64 -16.94 -1.99
N ARG A 108 -30.51 -17.66 -2.10
CA ARG A 108 -29.59 -17.85 -0.98
C ARG A 108 -28.86 -16.53 -0.72
N PRO A 109 -28.70 -16.12 0.55
CA PRO A 109 -27.90 -14.95 0.86
C PRO A 109 -26.44 -15.18 0.48
N ILE A 110 -25.80 -14.12 -0.01
CA ILE A 110 -24.38 -14.04 -0.32
C ILE A 110 -23.80 -12.92 0.54
N GLY A 111 -22.77 -13.26 1.31
CA GLY A 111 -22.01 -12.28 2.06
C GLY A 111 -21.06 -11.51 1.14
N LEU A 112 -21.16 -10.19 1.12
CA LEU A 112 -20.30 -9.35 0.28
C LEU A 112 -19.59 -8.31 1.13
N ILE A 113 -18.28 -8.21 0.99
CA ILE A 113 -17.52 -7.05 1.43
C ILE A 113 -17.02 -6.31 0.20
N ILE A 114 -17.25 -4.99 0.18
CA ILE A 114 -16.61 -4.08 -0.76
C ILE A 114 -15.71 -3.16 0.05
N ASN A 115 -14.42 -3.20 -0.27
CA ASN A 115 -13.44 -2.26 0.27
C ASN A 115 -12.95 -1.33 -0.84
N ILE A 116 -12.74 -0.06 -0.50
CA ILE A 116 -12.07 0.90 -1.39
C ILE A 116 -10.70 1.19 -0.84
N GLU A 117 -9.70 0.90 -1.66
CA GLU A 117 -8.31 1.22 -1.40
C GLU A 117 -7.91 2.41 -2.25
N GLY A 118 -8.21 3.61 -1.74
CA GLY A 118 -7.77 4.88 -2.34
C GLY A 118 -6.31 5.21 -2.07
N GLN A 119 -5.61 4.40 -1.27
CA GLN A 119 -4.30 4.78 -0.73
C GLN A 119 -3.21 3.86 -1.27
N ARG A 120 -2.44 4.39 -2.22
CA ARG A 120 -1.09 3.97 -2.64
C ARG A 120 -0.73 2.53 -2.25
N GLN A 121 -1.02 1.57 -3.13
CA GLN A 121 -0.51 0.18 -3.02
C GLN A 121 1.01 0.12 -2.76
N SER A 122 1.76 1.17 -3.11
CA SER A 122 3.21 1.31 -2.84
C SER A 122 3.59 1.55 -1.38
N LYS A 123 2.63 1.83 -0.48
CA LYS A 123 2.86 2.03 0.97
C LYS A 123 2.39 0.85 1.83
N LEU A 124 1.67 -0.11 1.27
CA LEU A 124 1.24 -1.30 2.00
C LEU A 124 2.47 -2.13 2.38
N ARG A 125 2.57 -2.51 3.67
CA ARG A 125 3.65 -3.39 4.16
C ARG A 125 3.45 -4.85 3.73
N TYR A 126 2.35 -5.15 3.05
CA TYR A 126 1.93 -6.49 2.67
C TYR A 126 1.25 -6.49 1.29
N PRO A 127 1.21 -7.63 0.58
CA PRO A 127 0.43 -7.79 -0.64
C PRO A 127 -1.08 -7.68 -0.37
N LEU A 128 -1.79 -6.88 -1.17
CA LEU A 128 -3.23 -6.69 -1.05
C LEU A 128 -4.01 -8.01 -1.20
N THR A 129 -3.53 -8.90 -2.07
CA THR A 129 -4.10 -10.24 -2.30
C THR A 129 -4.18 -11.06 -1.02
N LYS A 130 -3.15 -11.02 -0.17
CA LYS A 130 -3.15 -11.73 1.12
C LYS A 130 -4.21 -11.20 2.07
N ARG A 131 -4.39 -9.87 2.13
CA ARG A 131 -5.43 -9.24 2.96
C ARG A 131 -6.83 -9.56 2.45
N ALA A 132 -7.03 -9.53 1.14
CA ALA A 132 -8.29 -9.90 0.51
C ALA A 132 -8.68 -11.36 0.81
N LEU A 133 -7.73 -12.30 0.67
CA LEU A 133 -7.92 -13.70 1.03
C LEU A 133 -8.24 -13.87 2.52
N TYR A 134 -7.53 -13.17 3.41
CA TYR A 134 -7.79 -13.19 4.84
C TYR A 134 -9.21 -12.72 5.17
N TYR A 135 -9.68 -11.63 4.53
CA TYR A 135 -11.02 -11.09 4.75
C TYR A 135 -12.11 -12.07 4.32
N CYS A 136 -11.95 -12.67 3.14
CA CYS A 136 -12.83 -13.73 2.69
C CYS A 136 -12.88 -14.92 3.66
N SER A 137 -11.72 -15.36 4.18
CA SER A 137 -11.63 -16.46 5.14
C SER A 137 -12.35 -16.13 6.46
N ARG A 138 -12.20 -14.90 6.94
CA ARG A 138 -12.93 -14.41 8.12
C ARG A 138 -14.43 -14.33 7.89
N LEU A 139 -14.90 -13.94 6.71
CA LEU A 139 -16.32 -13.95 6.40
C LEU A 139 -16.91 -15.36 6.46
N ILE A 140 -16.25 -16.36 5.88
CA ILE A 140 -16.69 -17.76 5.96
C ILE A 140 -16.73 -18.22 7.42
N SER A 141 -15.66 -18.00 8.17
CA SER A 141 -15.58 -18.38 9.58
C SER A 141 -16.66 -17.69 10.44
N SER A 142 -16.99 -16.42 10.15
CA SER A 142 -17.98 -15.64 10.90
C SER A 142 -19.42 -16.14 10.78
N GLN A 143 -19.68 -17.05 9.82
CA GLN A 143 -20.99 -17.67 9.63
C GLN A 143 -21.31 -18.74 10.68
N LYS A 144 -20.28 -19.31 11.34
CA LYS A 144 -20.48 -20.33 12.39
C LYS A 144 -21.26 -19.74 13.57
N GLY A 145 -22.33 -20.43 13.97
CA GLY A 145 -23.23 -19.99 15.04
C GLY A 145 -24.26 -18.94 14.61
N ARG A 146 -24.06 -18.28 13.46
CA ARG A 146 -24.96 -17.26 12.91
C ARG A 146 -25.80 -17.79 11.75
N ASN A 147 -25.15 -18.16 10.66
CA ASN A 147 -25.79 -18.64 9.44
C ASN A 147 -25.97 -20.16 9.46
N PHE A 148 -25.05 -20.88 10.12
CA PHE A 148 -25.14 -22.32 10.31
C PHE A 148 -24.70 -22.72 11.73
N LYS A 149 -25.19 -23.85 12.23
CA LYS A 149 -24.88 -24.37 13.58
C LYS A 149 -24.36 -25.80 13.50
N HIS A 150 -23.64 -26.25 14.53
CA HIS A 150 -23.10 -27.61 14.59
C HIS A 150 -22.34 -27.97 13.29
N ASP A 151 -22.64 -29.11 12.68
CA ASP A 151 -22.00 -29.66 11.49
C ASP A 151 -22.79 -29.41 10.19
N HIS A 152 -23.77 -28.49 10.19
CA HIS A 152 -24.53 -28.06 9.01
C HIS A 152 -23.70 -27.20 8.05
N TYR A 153 -22.60 -27.76 7.52
CA TYR A 153 -21.69 -27.06 6.60
C TYR A 153 -22.31 -26.79 5.22
N ASP A 154 -23.37 -27.51 4.87
CA ASP A 154 -24.18 -27.32 3.66
C ASP A 154 -24.91 -25.96 3.63
N ASP A 155 -25.05 -25.34 4.79
CA ASP A 155 -25.61 -23.99 4.97
C ASP A 155 -24.55 -22.86 4.83
N ILE A 156 -23.26 -23.19 4.62
CA ILE A 156 -22.25 -22.17 4.37
C ILE A 156 -22.60 -21.39 3.10
N GLN A 157 -22.70 -20.08 3.26
CA GLN A 157 -23.00 -19.14 2.20
C GLN A 157 -21.73 -18.68 1.51
N LYS A 158 -21.82 -18.49 0.20
CA LYS A 158 -20.74 -17.94 -0.61
C LYS A 158 -20.41 -16.51 -0.17
N VAL A 159 -19.12 -16.17 -0.23
CA VAL A 159 -18.62 -14.84 0.11
C VAL A 159 -17.82 -14.21 -1.03
N TYR A 160 -17.98 -12.91 -1.18
CA TYR A 160 -17.18 -12.08 -2.08
C TYR A 160 -16.41 -11.00 -1.31
N SER A 161 -15.14 -10.78 -1.66
CA SER A 161 -14.36 -9.62 -1.20
C SER A 161 -13.84 -8.83 -2.40
N ILE A 162 -14.46 -7.68 -2.67
CA ILE A 162 -14.14 -6.83 -3.83
C ILE A 162 -13.33 -5.62 -3.37
N TRP A 163 -12.13 -5.46 -3.91
CA TRP A 163 -11.20 -4.39 -3.56
C TRP A 163 -11.04 -3.42 -4.71
N ILE A 164 -11.65 -2.25 -4.60
CA ILE A 164 -11.61 -1.20 -5.62
C ILE A 164 -10.44 -0.26 -5.33
N CYS A 165 -9.43 -0.28 -6.19
CA CYS A 165 -8.24 0.55 -6.12
C CYS A 165 -8.40 1.76 -7.05
N THR A 166 -8.62 2.95 -6.51
CA THR A 166 -8.88 4.18 -7.29
C THR A 166 -7.61 4.90 -7.75
N ASN A 167 -6.45 4.51 -7.21
CA ASN A 167 -5.14 5.02 -7.63
C ASN A 167 -4.09 3.90 -7.71
N PRO A 168 -4.23 2.95 -8.64
CA PRO A 168 -3.31 1.83 -8.80
C PRO A 168 -2.02 2.26 -9.53
N LYS A 169 -1.00 1.39 -9.51
CA LYS A 169 0.19 1.59 -10.34
C LYS A 169 -0.22 1.63 -11.83
N ARG A 170 0.42 2.48 -12.63
CA ARG A 170 0.10 2.65 -14.07
C ARG A 170 -0.06 1.33 -14.85
N LYS A 171 0.80 0.35 -14.60
CA LYS A 171 0.74 -0.98 -15.25
C LYS A 171 -0.48 -1.83 -14.88
N ASN A 172 -1.14 -1.51 -13.77
CA ASN A 172 -2.32 -2.21 -13.27
C ASN A 172 -3.63 -1.48 -13.64
N CYS A 173 -3.57 -0.22 -14.07
CA CYS A 173 -4.76 0.56 -14.45
C CYS A 173 -5.59 -0.18 -15.50
N GLY A 174 -6.92 -0.23 -15.30
CA GLY A 174 -7.83 -0.86 -16.26
C GLY A 174 -7.87 -2.38 -16.18
N THR A 175 -7.61 -2.94 -14.99
CA THR A 175 -7.63 -4.41 -14.77
C THR A 175 -8.61 -4.79 -13.68
N ILE A 176 -9.29 -5.93 -13.87
CA ILE A 176 -10.04 -6.63 -12.83
C ILE A 176 -9.42 -8.02 -12.72
N GLN A 177 -8.99 -8.37 -11.52
CA GLN A 177 -8.36 -9.66 -11.23
C GLN A 177 -9.27 -10.43 -10.31
N ARG A 178 -9.69 -11.62 -10.72
CA ARG A 178 -10.50 -12.54 -9.93
C ARG A 178 -9.64 -13.67 -9.38
N TYR A 179 -9.85 -13.98 -8.12
CA TYR A 179 -9.22 -15.09 -7.42
C TYR A 179 -10.35 -15.92 -6.80
N SER A 180 -10.42 -17.20 -7.15
CA SER A 180 -11.49 -18.11 -6.77
C SER A 180 -10.95 -19.50 -6.49
N ILE A 181 -11.74 -20.31 -5.76
CA ILE A 181 -11.46 -21.73 -5.57
C ILE A 181 -11.87 -22.50 -6.82
N ALA A 182 -11.01 -23.39 -7.30
CA ALA A 182 -11.28 -24.29 -8.41
C ALA A 182 -10.86 -25.71 -8.02
N LYS A 183 -11.68 -26.69 -8.35
CA LYS A 183 -11.34 -28.10 -8.24
C LYS A 183 -10.44 -28.50 -9.41
N GLU A 184 -9.35 -29.18 -9.11
CA GLU A 184 -8.45 -29.81 -10.08
C GLU A 184 -8.32 -31.30 -9.74
N ASP A 185 -8.53 -32.18 -10.72
CA ASP A 185 -8.36 -33.61 -10.56
C ASP A 185 -6.92 -34.01 -10.89
N LEU A 186 -6.17 -34.49 -9.90
CA LEU A 186 -4.80 -34.98 -10.12
C LEU A 186 -4.79 -36.44 -10.60
N PHE A 187 -5.75 -37.26 -10.16
CA PHE A 187 -5.91 -38.68 -10.54
C PHE A 187 -7.38 -39.08 -10.47
N GLY A 188 -7.86 -39.81 -11.48
CA GLY A 188 -9.29 -40.15 -11.60
C GLY A 188 -10.16 -38.91 -11.84
N ASN A 189 -11.47 -39.11 -11.98
CA ASN A 189 -12.41 -38.00 -12.15
C ASN A 189 -13.67 -38.24 -11.32
N VAL A 190 -14.07 -37.22 -10.57
CA VAL A 190 -15.33 -37.19 -9.82
C VAL A 190 -15.97 -35.83 -10.07
N ASP A 191 -17.22 -35.83 -10.51
CA ASP A 191 -17.97 -34.58 -10.66
C ASP A 191 -18.46 -34.10 -9.28
N VAL A 192 -18.14 -32.85 -8.96
CA VAL A 192 -18.57 -32.17 -7.72
C VAL A 192 -19.24 -30.87 -8.15
N PRO A 193 -20.51 -30.63 -7.77
CA PRO A 193 -21.20 -29.41 -8.15
C PRO A 193 -20.42 -28.17 -7.71
N LYS A 194 -20.24 -27.19 -8.62
CA LYS A 194 -19.42 -25.98 -8.37
C LYS A 194 -19.76 -25.27 -7.06
N ARG A 195 -21.04 -25.24 -6.69
CA ARG A 195 -21.54 -24.61 -5.46
C ARG A 195 -20.94 -25.18 -4.16
N GLU A 196 -20.46 -26.43 -4.17
CA GLU A 196 -19.92 -27.09 -2.98
C GLU A 196 -18.51 -26.59 -2.62
N TYR A 197 -17.76 -26.04 -3.60
CA TYR A 197 -16.39 -25.55 -3.38
C TYR A 197 -16.20 -24.07 -3.75
N ASP A 198 -17.05 -23.48 -4.59
CA ASP A 198 -17.01 -22.06 -4.98
C ASP A 198 -17.65 -21.17 -3.88
N LEU A 199 -17.15 -21.29 -2.66
CA LEU A 199 -17.65 -20.58 -1.48
C LEU A 199 -16.94 -19.24 -1.27
N MET A 200 -15.80 -19.01 -1.93
CA MET A 200 -14.95 -17.85 -1.68
C MET A 200 -14.37 -17.28 -2.97
N VAL A 201 -14.65 -16.01 -3.22
CA VAL A 201 -14.05 -15.25 -4.32
C VAL A 201 -13.58 -13.89 -3.82
N PHE A 202 -12.37 -13.49 -4.19
CA PHE A 202 -11.94 -12.10 -4.02
C PHE A 202 -11.47 -11.49 -5.33
N MET A 203 -11.62 -10.17 -5.43
CA MET A 203 -11.29 -9.42 -6.63
C MET A 203 -10.50 -8.16 -6.31
N ILE A 204 -9.56 -7.84 -7.19
CA ILE A 204 -8.85 -6.56 -7.18
C ILE A 204 -9.23 -5.81 -8.46
N VAL A 205 -9.98 -4.73 -8.29
CA VAL A 205 -10.46 -3.84 -9.35
C VAL A 205 -9.56 -2.61 -9.38
N ASN A 206 -8.65 -2.53 -10.35
CA ASN A 206 -7.73 -1.41 -10.50
C ASN A 206 -8.32 -0.38 -11.47
N VAL A 207 -8.92 0.66 -10.92
CA VAL A 207 -9.58 1.72 -11.68
C VAL A 207 -8.51 2.55 -12.40
N GLY A 208 -8.73 2.75 -13.70
CA GLY A 208 -7.92 3.62 -14.53
C GLY A 208 -8.67 4.91 -14.86
N ASN A 209 -8.12 5.69 -15.79
CA ASN A 209 -8.78 6.85 -16.38
C ASN A 209 -9.08 6.58 -17.87
N SER A 210 -9.62 7.59 -18.57
CA SER A 210 -9.96 7.52 -20.00
C SER A 210 -8.80 7.12 -20.93
N LYS A 211 -7.55 7.22 -20.48
CA LYS A 211 -6.34 6.83 -21.24
C LYS A 211 -5.85 5.42 -20.89
N SER A 212 -6.50 4.75 -19.95
CA SER A 212 -6.13 3.40 -19.51
C SER A 212 -6.73 2.34 -20.45
N PRO A 213 -6.10 1.16 -20.58
CA PRO A 213 -6.71 0.02 -21.27
C PRO A 213 -8.08 -0.32 -20.66
N ASN A 214 -8.98 -0.89 -21.46
CA ASN A 214 -10.29 -1.38 -21.00
C ASN A 214 -11.15 -0.31 -20.27
N TYR A 215 -11.05 0.96 -20.68
CA TYR A 215 -11.91 2.03 -20.17
C TYR A 215 -13.35 1.91 -20.67
N ASN A 216 -14.07 0.91 -20.17
CA ASN A 216 -15.45 0.61 -20.50
C ASN A 216 -16.16 -0.04 -19.30
N GLY A 217 -17.47 -0.25 -19.40
CA GLY A 217 -18.28 -0.99 -18.41
C GLY A 217 -18.06 -0.49 -16.99
N LEU A 218 -17.81 -1.42 -16.07
CA LEU A 218 -17.59 -1.14 -14.64
C LEU A 218 -16.40 -0.21 -14.39
N LEU A 219 -15.29 -0.38 -15.12
CA LEU A 219 -14.08 0.43 -14.90
C LEU A 219 -14.29 1.90 -15.27
N LYS A 220 -15.02 2.17 -16.36
CA LYS A 220 -15.41 3.54 -16.74
C LYS A 220 -16.34 4.14 -15.69
N MET A 221 -17.33 3.40 -15.20
CA MET A 221 -18.24 3.88 -14.14
C MET A 221 -17.49 4.25 -12.86
N LEU A 222 -16.63 3.36 -12.37
CA LEU A 222 -15.85 3.59 -11.15
C LEU A 222 -14.89 4.75 -11.32
N SER A 223 -14.32 4.95 -12.51
CA SER A 223 -13.53 6.14 -12.83
C SER A 223 -14.37 7.40 -12.70
N LEU A 224 -15.53 7.46 -13.35
CA LEU A 224 -16.42 8.63 -13.32
C LEU A 224 -16.85 9.01 -11.89
N LEU A 225 -17.01 8.02 -11.00
CA LEU A 225 -17.40 8.23 -9.60
C LEU A 225 -16.22 8.64 -8.69
N PHE A 226 -15.06 8.00 -8.85
CA PHE A 226 -14.01 8.03 -7.83
C PHE A 226 -12.67 8.62 -8.28
N CYS A 227 -12.51 8.82 -9.59
CA CYS A 227 -11.31 9.39 -10.19
C CYS A 227 -11.62 10.75 -10.81
N ASN A 228 -10.60 11.58 -10.89
CA ASN A 228 -10.70 12.87 -11.55
C ASN A 228 -10.95 12.68 -13.05
N GLN A 229 -11.89 13.45 -13.58
CA GLN A 229 -12.22 13.42 -15.00
C GLN A 229 -11.58 14.62 -15.70
N ASP A 230 -11.54 14.56 -17.02
CA ASP A 230 -11.25 15.75 -17.81
C ASP A 230 -12.34 16.82 -17.53
N GLU A 231 -11.97 18.10 -17.50
CA GLU A 231 -12.90 19.21 -17.22
C GLU A 231 -14.06 19.28 -18.22
N HIS A 232 -13.88 18.71 -19.41
CA HIS A 232 -14.90 18.64 -20.45
C HIS A 232 -15.85 17.42 -20.32
N VAL A 233 -15.62 16.52 -19.37
CA VAL A 233 -16.45 15.31 -19.18
C VAL A 233 -17.59 15.60 -18.22
N ASP A 234 -18.81 15.59 -18.73
CA ASP A 234 -20.04 15.60 -17.91
C ASP A 234 -20.30 14.18 -17.35
N ALA A 235 -19.63 13.87 -16.24
CA ALA A 235 -19.73 12.56 -15.59
C ALA A 235 -21.18 12.23 -15.15
N SER A 236 -21.94 13.23 -14.71
CA SER A 236 -23.33 13.07 -14.31
C SER A 236 -24.20 12.65 -15.49
N GLN A 237 -24.07 13.33 -16.63
CA GLN A 237 -24.82 12.97 -17.83
C GLN A 237 -24.46 11.56 -18.34
N ILE A 238 -23.19 11.16 -18.26
CA ILE A 238 -22.76 9.81 -18.67
C ILE A 238 -23.33 8.75 -17.72
N LEU A 239 -23.24 8.98 -16.40
CA LEU A 239 -23.78 8.06 -15.40
C LEU A 239 -25.32 7.92 -15.51
N GLU A 240 -26.01 9.01 -15.83
CA GLU A 240 -27.46 8.99 -16.09
C GLU A 240 -27.77 8.17 -17.34
N LYS A 241 -27.16 8.52 -18.48
CA LYS A 241 -27.53 7.94 -19.79
C LYS A 241 -27.02 6.52 -20.00
N GLU A 242 -25.78 6.23 -19.61
CA GLU A 242 -25.15 4.93 -19.89
C GLU A 242 -25.32 3.94 -18.73
N TYR A 243 -25.51 4.42 -17.51
CA TYR A 243 -25.55 3.57 -16.31
C TYR A 243 -26.89 3.65 -15.54
N GLY A 244 -27.84 4.46 -16.02
CA GLY A 244 -29.20 4.53 -15.45
C GLY A 244 -29.28 5.22 -14.09
N TYR A 245 -28.28 6.02 -13.70
CA TYR A 245 -28.27 6.67 -12.39
C TYR A 245 -29.40 7.70 -12.28
N PRO A 246 -30.25 7.64 -11.24
CA PRO A 246 -31.28 8.66 -11.01
C PRO A 246 -30.64 10.02 -10.76
N LYS A 247 -31.27 11.11 -11.24
CA LYS A 247 -30.73 12.48 -11.04
C LYS A 247 -30.43 12.85 -9.59
N ALA A 248 -31.18 12.31 -8.64
CA ALA A 248 -30.98 12.48 -7.20
C ALA A 248 -29.61 11.95 -6.70
N TYR A 249 -28.86 11.20 -7.51
CA TYR A 249 -27.53 10.71 -7.17
C TYR A 249 -26.42 11.76 -7.39
N PHE A 250 -26.70 12.84 -8.13
CA PHE A 250 -25.71 13.83 -8.55
C PHE A 250 -25.65 15.08 -7.64
N GLU A 251 -25.97 14.92 -6.35
CA GLU A 251 -25.78 15.96 -5.33
C GLU A 251 -24.36 16.59 -5.45
N PRO A 252 -24.21 17.91 -5.63
CA PRO A 252 -22.94 18.57 -5.98
C PRO A 252 -21.77 18.29 -5.04
N GLU A 253 -22.06 18.04 -3.77
CA GLU A 253 -21.10 17.76 -2.71
C GLU A 253 -20.39 16.40 -2.86
N VAL A 254 -21.00 15.47 -3.60
CA VAL A 254 -20.50 14.11 -3.84
C VAL A 254 -19.43 14.15 -4.94
N PHE A 255 -19.66 14.89 -6.03
CA PHE A 255 -18.70 15.04 -7.12
C PHE A 255 -17.51 15.91 -6.72
N MET A 256 -17.72 17.08 -6.09
CA MET A 256 -16.64 18.01 -5.70
C MET A 256 -15.53 17.38 -4.83
N LYS A 257 -15.86 16.38 -4.00
CA LYS A 257 -14.90 15.75 -3.07
C LYS A 257 -13.96 14.74 -3.74
N SER A 258 -14.37 14.15 -4.88
CA SER A 258 -13.53 13.25 -5.69
C SER A 258 -12.31 13.99 -6.27
N TRP A 259 -12.52 15.22 -6.73
CA TRP A 259 -11.50 16.10 -7.31
C TRP A 259 -10.45 16.55 -6.29
N ALA A 260 -10.87 16.79 -5.06
CA ALA A 260 -10.00 17.29 -4.01
C ALA A 260 -8.93 16.27 -3.59
N HIS A 261 -9.21 14.97 -3.71
CA HIS A 261 -8.27 13.90 -3.37
C HIS A 261 -7.10 13.79 -4.35
N GLU A 262 -7.34 13.92 -5.65
CA GLU A 262 -6.25 13.83 -6.63
C GLU A 262 -5.29 15.03 -6.53
N ILE A 263 -5.82 16.21 -6.24
CA ILE A 263 -5.02 17.41 -5.90
C ILE A 263 -4.16 17.15 -4.66
N VAL A 264 -4.71 16.49 -3.64
CA VAL A 264 -3.98 16.09 -2.42
C VAL A 264 -2.87 15.10 -2.75
N VAL A 265 -3.17 14.05 -3.51
CA VAL A 265 -2.21 13.02 -3.91
C VAL A 265 -1.07 13.64 -4.71
N GLU A 266 -1.40 14.48 -5.69
CA GLU A 266 -0.40 15.16 -6.51
C GLU A 266 0.47 16.12 -5.67
N ALA A 267 -0.14 16.88 -4.75
CA ALA A 267 0.59 17.75 -3.83
C ALA A 267 1.53 16.95 -2.91
N GLU A 268 1.12 15.79 -2.42
CA GLU A 268 1.97 14.90 -1.63
C GLU A 268 3.11 14.31 -2.45
N GLU A 269 2.86 13.84 -3.68
CA GLU A 269 3.90 13.31 -4.56
C GLU A 269 4.93 14.37 -4.94
N LYS A 270 4.48 15.56 -5.32
CA LYS A 270 5.34 16.72 -5.56
C LYS A 270 6.14 17.06 -4.29
N GLY A 271 5.51 17.01 -3.12
CA GLY A 271 6.14 17.20 -1.82
C GLY A 271 7.25 16.18 -1.53
N LEU A 272 6.98 14.89 -1.75
CA LEU A 272 7.94 13.80 -1.54
C LEU A 272 9.12 13.90 -2.50
N LYS A 273 8.86 14.11 -3.80
CA LYS A 273 9.92 14.32 -4.81
C LYS A 273 10.80 15.51 -4.45
N LYS A 274 10.21 16.62 -4.01
CA LYS A 274 10.94 17.80 -3.57
C LYS A 274 11.77 17.51 -2.31
N GLY A 275 11.22 16.74 -1.36
CA GLY A 275 11.90 16.30 -0.14
C GLY A 275 13.12 15.43 -0.43
N LEU A 276 12.97 14.39 -1.25
CA LEU A 276 14.06 13.51 -1.70
C LEU A 276 15.16 14.32 -2.42
N ARG A 277 14.77 15.19 -3.35
CA ARG A 277 15.72 16.03 -4.08
C ARG A 277 16.50 16.95 -3.14
N ARG A 278 15.81 17.54 -2.15
CA ARG A 278 16.45 18.41 -1.16
C ARG A 278 17.39 17.61 -0.25
N GLY A 279 16.95 16.48 0.29
CA GLY A 279 17.79 15.62 1.14
C GLY A 279 19.03 15.12 0.41
N ARG A 280 18.92 14.76 -0.88
CA ARG A 280 20.09 14.38 -1.70
C ARG A 280 21.06 15.54 -1.90
N LYS A 281 20.56 16.77 -2.14
CA LYS A 281 21.40 17.98 -2.24
C LYS A 281 22.09 18.31 -0.93
N GLU A 282 21.34 18.36 0.17
CA GLU A 282 21.86 18.65 1.51
C GLU A 282 22.90 17.61 1.94
N GLY A 283 22.62 16.31 1.72
CA GLY A 283 23.56 15.23 2.01
C GLY A 283 24.85 15.32 1.19
N HIS A 284 24.74 15.63 -0.10
CA HIS A 284 25.91 15.81 -0.96
C HIS A 284 26.74 17.03 -0.54
N GLU A 285 26.10 18.16 -0.23
CA GLU A 285 26.80 19.37 0.21
C GLU A 285 27.51 19.16 1.56
N LYS A 286 26.82 18.52 2.51
CA LYS A 286 27.38 18.18 3.82
C LYS A 286 28.57 17.22 3.67
N GLY A 287 28.42 16.14 2.89
CA GLY A 287 29.50 15.19 2.63
C GLY A 287 30.71 15.83 1.94
N ARG A 288 30.50 16.78 1.02
CA ARG A 288 31.60 17.52 0.38
C ARG A 288 32.33 18.43 1.37
N LYS A 289 31.61 19.09 2.29
CA LYS A 289 32.21 19.92 3.34
C LYS A 289 33.02 19.07 4.32
N GLU A 290 32.44 17.98 4.80
CA GLU A 290 33.09 17.04 5.72
C GLU A 290 34.34 16.42 5.09
N GLY A 291 34.23 15.88 3.87
CA GLY A 291 35.37 15.31 3.15
C GLY A 291 36.48 16.32 2.83
N ARG A 292 36.14 17.61 2.61
CA ARG A 292 37.15 18.66 2.43
C ARG A 292 37.91 18.94 3.73
N ILE A 293 37.22 18.98 4.86
CA ILE A 293 37.85 19.19 6.17
C ILE A 293 38.76 18.01 6.51
N GLU A 294 38.29 16.79 6.29
CA GLU A 294 39.05 15.55 6.53
C GLU A 294 40.29 15.48 5.63
N GLY A 295 40.12 15.73 4.32
CA GLY A 295 41.25 15.73 3.38
C GLY A 295 42.28 16.83 3.65
N ILE A 296 41.87 18.01 4.14
CA ILE A 296 42.81 19.06 4.57
C ILE A 296 43.60 18.58 5.80
N LYS A 297 42.95 17.97 6.79
CA LYS A 297 43.63 17.46 7.99
C LYS A 297 44.65 16.38 7.63
N GLU A 298 44.23 15.40 6.84
CA GLU A 298 45.10 14.31 6.37
C GLU A 298 46.27 14.85 5.53
N GLY A 299 46.01 15.84 4.67
CA GLY A 299 47.04 16.50 3.87
C GLY A 299 48.08 17.26 4.72
N ILE A 300 47.64 17.98 5.75
CA ILE A 300 48.54 18.67 6.69
C ILE A 300 49.40 17.66 7.45
N GLU A 301 48.82 16.56 7.93
CA GLU A 301 49.52 15.53 8.67
C GLU A 301 50.60 14.85 7.79
N LYS A 302 50.21 14.39 6.59
CA LYS A 302 51.16 13.85 5.61
C LYS A 302 52.25 14.84 5.24
N GLY A 303 51.90 16.12 5.07
CA GLY A 303 52.86 17.19 4.77
C GLY A 303 53.87 17.43 5.89
N LYS A 304 53.45 17.39 7.16
CA LYS A 304 54.35 17.52 8.32
C LYS A 304 55.35 16.37 8.38
N ILE A 305 54.89 15.13 8.16
CA ILE A 305 55.76 13.95 8.16
C ILE A 305 56.79 14.06 7.02
N ALA A 306 56.33 14.35 5.80
CA ALA A 306 57.21 14.49 4.65
C ALA A 306 58.26 15.61 4.85
N GLY A 307 57.83 16.78 5.34
CA GLY A 307 58.74 17.90 5.61
C GLY A 307 59.75 17.61 6.73
N GLY A 308 59.36 16.86 7.77
CA GLY A 308 60.26 16.42 8.82
C GLY A 308 61.35 15.47 8.30
N LEU A 309 60.96 14.48 7.49
CA LEU A 309 61.90 13.55 6.86
C LEU A 309 62.89 14.29 5.92
N GLU A 310 62.41 15.27 5.16
CA GLU A 310 63.25 16.10 4.30
C GLU A 310 64.27 16.93 5.11
N GLN A 311 63.85 17.50 6.25
CA GLN A 311 64.77 18.21 7.15
C GLN A 311 65.83 17.27 7.74
N ILE A 312 65.45 16.05 8.13
CA ILE A 312 66.39 15.03 8.62
C ILE A 312 67.45 14.71 7.55
N LEU A 313 67.03 14.57 6.29
CA LEU A 313 67.95 14.36 5.17
C LEU A 313 68.93 15.54 5.02
N VAL A 314 68.45 16.78 5.10
CA VAL A 314 69.29 17.98 5.03
C VAL A 314 70.27 18.06 6.21
N MET A 315 69.81 17.79 7.44
CA MET A 315 70.67 17.76 8.62
C MET A 315 71.74 16.67 8.51
N THR A 316 71.37 15.48 8.02
CA THR A 316 72.32 14.38 7.81
C THR A 316 73.40 14.78 6.81
N LYS A 317 73.03 15.35 5.65
CA LYS A 317 73.98 15.88 4.66
C LYS A 317 74.90 16.96 5.24
N ARG A 318 74.37 17.82 6.11
CA ARG A 318 75.16 18.87 6.78
C ARG A 318 76.16 18.27 7.77
N VAL A 319 75.75 17.34 8.62
CA VAL A 319 76.64 16.65 9.58
C VAL A 319 77.76 15.90 8.86
N MET A 320 77.43 15.18 7.79
CA MET A 320 78.42 14.48 6.95
C MET A 320 79.47 15.45 6.39
N SER A 321 79.04 16.59 5.84
CA SER A 321 79.94 17.56 5.21
C SER A 321 80.74 18.40 6.20
N SER A 322 80.12 18.90 7.27
CA SER A 322 80.76 19.81 8.23
C SER A 322 81.67 19.12 9.24
N LEU A 323 81.39 17.86 9.58
CA LEU A 323 82.17 17.08 10.55
C LEU A 323 82.99 15.95 9.91
N SER A 324 82.99 15.87 8.57
CA SER A 324 83.68 14.82 7.79
C SER A 324 83.35 13.40 8.27
N LYS A 325 82.07 13.15 8.55
CA LYS A 325 81.56 11.86 9.06
C LYS A 325 81.01 10.99 7.94
N THR A 326 81.09 9.67 8.11
CA THR A 326 80.41 8.72 7.22
C THR A 326 78.89 8.84 7.37
N LEU A 327 78.12 8.29 6.42
CA LEU A 327 76.66 8.31 6.47
C LEU A 327 76.13 7.63 7.75
N ASP A 328 76.67 6.46 8.10
CA ASP A 328 76.23 5.72 9.30
C ASP A 328 76.58 6.46 10.59
N ASP A 329 77.77 7.10 10.67
CA ASP A 329 78.14 7.94 11.80
C ASP A 329 77.24 9.16 11.94
N ALA A 330 76.90 9.83 10.83
CA ALA A 330 76.02 11.00 10.84
C ALA A 330 74.60 10.65 11.30
N MET A 331 74.05 9.50 10.86
CA MET A 331 72.75 9.01 11.32
C MET A 331 72.77 8.57 12.78
N ALA A 332 73.89 8.04 13.28
CA ALA A 332 74.05 7.69 14.69
C ALA A 332 74.17 8.93 15.59
N ILE A 333 74.90 9.96 15.16
CA ILE A 333 75.02 11.24 15.88
C ILE A 333 73.67 11.95 15.98
N LEU A 334 72.84 11.88 14.93
CA LEU A 334 71.50 12.45 14.93
C LEU A 334 70.46 11.55 15.62
N GLU A 335 70.88 10.41 16.16
CA GLU A 335 70.02 9.44 16.88
C GLU A 335 68.76 9.04 16.08
N LEU A 336 68.90 8.89 14.76
CA LEU A 336 67.75 8.61 13.89
C LEU A 336 67.11 7.26 14.22
N THR A 337 65.78 7.19 14.08
CA THR A 337 65.02 5.93 14.15
C THR A 337 65.30 5.05 12.93
N GLU A 338 64.95 3.76 13.00
CA GLU A 338 65.16 2.84 11.87
C GLU A 338 64.37 3.23 10.60
N GLU A 339 63.19 3.82 10.77
CA GLU A 339 62.38 4.33 9.65
C GLU A 339 63.02 5.55 8.97
N GLU A 340 63.56 6.48 9.76
CA GLU A 340 64.27 7.66 9.26
C GLU A 340 65.59 7.27 8.58
N LYS A 341 66.36 6.34 9.17
CA LYS A 341 67.57 5.78 8.54
C LYS A 341 67.25 5.15 7.19
N ALA A 342 66.19 4.36 7.10
CA ALA A 342 65.76 3.74 5.85
C ALA A 342 65.35 4.80 4.80
N TYR A 343 64.68 5.88 5.20
CA TYR A 343 64.37 7.01 4.32
C TYR A 343 65.64 7.70 3.81
N VAL A 344 66.54 8.12 4.70
CA VAL A 344 67.77 8.84 4.35
C VAL A 344 68.67 8.01 3.43
N ARG A 345 68.86 6.72 3.73
CA ARG A 345 69.64 5.80 2.89
C ARG A 345 69.07 5.71 1.47
N ARG A 346 67.74 5.61 1.32
CA ARG A 346 67.10 5.59 -0.01
C ARG A 346 67.34 6.88 -0.78
N CYS A 347 67.21 8.04 -0.13
CA CYS A 347 67.37 9.34 -0.77
C CYS A 347 68.83 9.68 -1.17
N LEU A 348 69.82 9.04 -0.55
CA LEU A 348 71.25 9.26 -0.83
C LEU A 348 71.87 8.17 -1.71
N ALA A 349 71.12 7.09 -2.00
CA ALA A 349 71.54 6.03 -2.90
C ALA A 349 71.27 6.35 -4.39
N THR A 350 70.51 7.40 -4.66
CA THR A 350 70.34 8.07 -5.97
C THR A 350 71.27 9.26 -6.08
#